data_AF-A0A3D8LEF2-F1
#
_entry.id   AF-A0A3D8LEF2-F1
#
_cell.length_a   1.000
_cell.length_b   1.000
_cell.length_c   1.000
_cell.angle_alpha   90.00
_cell.angle_beta   90.00
_cell.angle_gamma   90.00
#
_symmetry.space_group_name_H-M   'P 1'
#
loop_
_entity.id
_entity.type
_entity.pdbx_description
1 polymer ?
#
loop_
_entity_poly.entity_id
_entity_poly.type
_entity_poly.pdbx_seq_one_letter_code
_entity_poly.pdbx_strand_id
1 'polypeptide(L)'
;MASNVLTKKAGASKGNLVRVKPEPEAPKPKKARGFSLFALLDKYANVDALFEHGVPLKFMPHVLFLTGITLFYIGNTHFAEKTIRKIDKVKIETEDLRADFTTLKSEYMEASKQSEVARNVAPLGLVESSSPPFQVIVPADEY
;
A
#
# COMPACT_ATOMS: atom_id res chain seq x y z
N MET A 1 3.51 38.08 -2.87
CA MET A 1 3.97 39.10 -3.83
C MET A 1 4.09 38.42 -5.19
N ALA A 2 3.36 38.94 -6.18
CA ALA A 2 3.19 38.35 -7.51
C ALA A 2 4.25 38.85 -8.49
N SER A 3 4.71 37.99 -9.40
CA SER A 3 5.53 38.39 -10.55
C SER A 3 5.17 37.55 -11.79
N ASN A 4 3.98 37.81 -12.34
CA ASN A 4 3.67 37.50 -13.73
C ASN A 4 4.31 38.56 -14.62
N VAL A 5 5.39 38.19 -15.31
CA VAL A 5 6.05 39.07 -16.28
C VAL A 5 5.32 38.99 -17.61
N LEU A 6 4.63 40.08 -17.91
CA LEU A 6 4.00 40.41 -19.17
C LEU A 6 5.03 40.39 -20.32
N THR A 7 4.77 39.58 -21.35
CA THR A 7 5.31 39.83 -22.69
C THR A 7 4.13 39.99 -23.65
N LYS A 8 3.77 41.25 -23.91
CA LYS A 8 2.78 41.66 -24.92
C LYS A 8 3.43 42.66 -25.87
N LYS A 9 3.48 42.31 -27.15
CA LYS A 9 3.55 43.17 -28.36
C LYS A 9 3.56 42.19 -29.55
N ALA A 10 2.98 42.39 -30.72
CA ALA A 10 2.05 43.32 -31.39
C ALA A 10 1.58 42.50 -32.62
N GLY A 11 0.34 42.51 -33.11
CA GLY A 11 -0.27 43.59 -33.88
C GLY A 11 0.05 43.52 -35.39
N ALA A 12 -0.93 43.06 -36.20
CA ALA A 12 -1.07 43.10 -37.68
C ALA A 12 -0.22 42.08 -38.50
N SER A 13 -0.68 41.44 -39.58
CA SER A 13 -1.65 41.80 -40.63
C SER A 13 -2.26 40.54 -41.28
N LYS A 14 -3.49 40.67 -41.80
CA LYS A 14 -4.23 39.65 -42.57
C LYS A 14 -3.60 39.44 -43.94
N GLY A 15 -3.44 38.18 -44.38
CA GLY A 15 -3.10 37.80 -45.74
C GLY A 15 -3.64 36.41 -46.05
N ASN A 16 -4.40 36.30 -47.13
CA ASN A 16 -5.14 35.11 -47.55
C ASN A 16 -4.25 33.86 -47.69
N LEU A 17 -4.61 32.80 -46.98
CA LEU A 17 -4.22 31.43 -47.33
C LEU A 17 -5.47 30.68 -47.76
N VAL A 18 -5.48 30.41 -49.07
CA VAL A 18 -6.29 29.49 -49.85
C VAL A 18 -7.08 28.48 -49.01
N ARG A 19 -8.40 28.43 -49.25
CA ARG A 19 -9.32 27.40 -48.77
C ARG A 19 -8.79 26.01 -49.14
N VAL A 20 -8.20 25.32 -48.17
CA VAL A 20 -7.88 23.89 -48.27
C VAL A 20 -9.19 23.13 -48.41
N LYS A 21 -9.37 22.50 -49.56
CA LYS A 21 -10.48 21.59 -49.88
C LYS A 21 -10.48 20.45 -48.84
N PRO A 22 -11.63 20.07 -48.24
CA PRO A 22 -11.64 18.97 -47.29
C PRO A 22 -11.28 17.67 -48.04
N GLU A 23 -10.14 17.08 -47.68
CA GLU A 23 -9.83 15.70 -48.03
C GLU A 23 -10.92 14.77 -47.47
N PRO A 24 -11.29 13.71 -48.22
CA PRO A 24 -12.27 12.73 -47.74
C PRO A 24 -11.74 12.10 -46.45
N GLU A 25 -12.52 12.17 -45.37
CA GLU A 25 -12.18 11.61 -44.07
C GLU A 25 -11.76 10.13 -44.22
N ALA A 26 -10.49 9.85 -43.97
CA ALA A 26 -9.97 8.49 -43.87
C ALA A 26 -10.78 7.71 -42.83
N PRO A 27 -11.13 6.43 -43.08
CA PRO A 27 -11.95 5.66 -42.18
C PRO A 27 -11.26 5.54 -40.81
N LYS A 28 -11.94 6.03 -39.76
CA LYS A 28 -11.43 6.02 -38.38
C LYS A 28 -10.93 4.60 -38.03
N PRO A 29 -9.73 4.46 -37.44
CA PRO A 29 -9.17 3.15 -37.12
C PRO A 29 -10.10 2.41 -36.15
N LYS A 30 -10.54 1.22 -36.56
CA LYS A 30 -11.34 0.32 -35.72
C LYS A 30 -10.51 -0.01 -34.48
N LYS A 31 -10.99 0.42 -33.30
CA LYS A 31 -10.32 0.19 -32.01
C LYS A 31 -9.94 -1.28 -31.85
N ALA A 32 -8.70 -1.53 -31.44
CA ALA A 32 -8.19 -2.87 -31.19
C ALA A 32 -9.11 -3.62 -30.21
N ARG A 33 -9.73 -4.70 -30.70
CA ARG A 33 -10.50 -5.63 -29.88
C ARG A 33 -9.54 -6.38 -28.96
N GLY A 34 -9.32 -5.83 -27.76
CA GLY A 34 -8.79 -6.62 -26.64
C GLY A 34 -9.70 -7.82 -26.40
N PHE A 35 -9.11 -8.91 -25.87
CA PHE A 35 -9.74 -10.22 -25.66
C PHE A 35 -11.20 -10.06 -25.21
N SER A 36 -12.11 -10.23 -26.16
CA SER A 36 -13.51 -9.85 -25.98
C SER A 36 -14.21 -11.02 -25.31
N LEU A 37 -14.12 -11.10 -23.99
CA LEU A 37 -14.74 -12.17 -23.18
C LEU A 37 -16.23 -12.33 -23.52
N PHE A 38 -16.90 -11.22 -23.84
CA PHE A 38 -18.27 -11.22 -24.37
C PHE A 38 -18.37 -11.88 -25.75
N ALA A 39 -17.49 -11.57 -26.70
CA ALA A 39 -17.55 -12.16 -28.04
C ALA A 39 -17.25 -13.67 -28.05
N LEU A 40 -16.44 -14.17 -27.10
CA LEU A 40 -16.23 -15.60 -26.92
C LEU A 40 -17.45 -16.28 -26.31
N LEU A 41 -18.10 -15.62 -25.36
CA LEU A 41 -19.36 -16.07 -24.78
C LEU A 41 -20.47 -16.11 -25.84
N ASP A 42 -20.61 -15.06 -26.65
CA ASP A 42 -21.60 -14.97 -27.73
C ASP A 42 -21.41 -16.10 -28.75
N LYS A 43 -20.15 -16.40 -29.11
CA LYS A 43 -19.81 -17.46 -30.07
C LYS A 43 -20.14 -18.87 -29.55
N TYR A 44 -20.03 -19.12 -28.25
CA TYR A 44 -20.26 -20.45 -27.67
C TYR A 44 -21.71 -20.64 -27.22
N ALA A 45 -22.34 -19.60 -26.68
CA ALA A 45 -23.65 -19.68 -26.06
C ALA A 45 -24.80 -19.23 -26.98
N ASN A 46 -24.54 -18.70 -28.18
CA ASN A 46 -25.55 -18.11 -29.08
C ASN A 46 -26.56 -17.26 -28.30
N VAL A 47 -26.06 -16.33 -27.49
CA VAL A 47 -26.89 -15.54 -26.58
C VAL A 47 -28.00 -14.80 -27.32
N ASP A 48 -27.76 -14.35 -28.55
CA ASP A 48 -28.76 -13.70 -29.40
C ASP A 48 -29.95 -14.62 -29.70
N ALA A 49 -29.70 -15.87 -30.12
CA ALA A 49 -30.75 -16.86 -30.37
C ALA A 49 -31.47 -17.29 -29.07
N LEU A 50 -30.75 -17.31 -27.96
CA LEU A 50 -31.29 -17.64 -26.64
C LEU A 50 -32.21 -16.52 -26.10
N PHE A 51 -31.91 -15.25 -26.43
CA PHE A 51 -32.73 -14.09 -26.09
C PHE A 51 -33.92 -13.92 -27.03
N GLU A 52 -33.78 -14.20 -28.34
CA GLU A 52 -34.87 -14.13 -29.32
C GLU A 52 -35.96 -15.20 -29.09
N HIS A 53 -35.57 -16.44 -28.74
CA HIS A 53 -36.51 -17.52 -28.46
C HIS A 53 -36.97 -17.59 -26.99
N GLY A 54 -36.45 -16.71 -26.14
CA GLY A 54 -36.70 -16.68 -24.70
C GLY A 54 -35.92 -17.76 -23.95
N VAL A 55 -35.25 -17.36 -22.87
CA VAL A 55 -34.50 -18.29 -22.02
C VAL A 55 -35.46 -19.30 -21.38
N PRO A 56 -35.28 -20.62 -21.59
CA PRO A 56 -36.17 -21.60 -20.98
C PRO A 56 -36.11 -21.49 -19.46
N LEU A 57 -37.27 -21.36 -18.81
CA LEU A 57 -37.42 -21.15 -17.35
C LEU A 57 -36.70 -22.21 -16.49
N LYS A 58 -36.41 -23.38 -17.08
CA LYS A 58 -35.66 -24.48 -16.44
C LYS A 58 -34.19 -24.15 -16.18
N PHE A 59 -33.57 -23.27 -16.97
CA PHE A 59 -32.16 -22.86 -16.81
C PHE A 59 -31.98 -21.63 -15.91
N MET A 60 -33.05 -20.87 -15.67
CA MET A 60 -33.07 -19.68 -14.81
C MET A 60 -32.41 -19.90 -13.43
N PRO A 61 -32.74 -20.96 -12.65
CA PRO A 61 -32.12 -21.17 -11.33
C PRO A 61 -30.63 -21.54 -11.42
N HIS A 62 -30.20 -22.23 -12.48
CA HIS A 62 -28.80 -22.62 -12.68
C HIS A 62 -27.91 -21.42 -13.03
N VAL A 63 -28.40 -20.52 -13.88
CA VAL A 63 -27.67 -19.29 -14.25
C VAL A 63 -27.57 -18.34 -13.05
N LEU A 64 -28.65 -18.20 -12.27
CA LEU A 64 -28.62 -17.42 -11.03
C LEU A 64 -27.62 -17.97 -10.02
N PHE A 65 -27.53 -19.30 -9.88
CA PHE A 65 -26.56 -19.93 -9.01
C PHE A 65 -25.11 -19.65 -9.44
N LEU A 66 -24.79 -19.80 -10.72
CA LEU A 66 -23.45 -19.49 -11.26
C LEU A 66 -23.10 -18.01 -11.12
N THR A 67 -24.08 -17.13 -11.36
CA THR A 67 -23.90 -15.69 -11.15
C THR A 67 -23.63 -15.37 -9.69
N GLY A 68 -24.35 -16.02 -8.76
CA GLY A 68 -24.13 -15.90 -7.32
C GLY A 68 -22.71 -16.30 -6.90
N ILE A 69 -22.21 -17.45 -7.38
CA ILE A 69 -20.82 -17.89 -7.13
C ILE A 69 -19.82 -16.89 -7.69
N THR A 70 -20.06 -16.39 -8.91
CA THR A 70 -19.17 -15.43 -9.57
C THR A 70 -19.08 -14.12 -8.77
N LEU A 71 -20.21 -13.59 -8.31
CA LEU A 71 -20.26 -12.41 -7.46
C LEU A 71 -19.56 -12.65 -6.11
N PHE A 72 -19.80 -13.82 -5.50
CA PHE A 72 -19.13 -14.21 -4.26
C PHE A 72 -17.60 -14.30 -4.44
N TYR A 73 -17.12 -14.83 -5.57
CA TYR A 73 -15.70 -14.92 -5.88
C TYR A 73 -15.05 -13.54 -6.04
N ILE A 74 -15.67 -12.64 -6.81
CA ILE A 74 -15.19 -11.27 -7.00
C ILE A 74 -15.17 -10.53 -5.64
N GLY A 75 -16.23 -10.70 -4.85
CA GLY A 75 -16.33 -10.14 -3.51
C GLY A 75 -15.18 -10.60 -2.62
N ASN A 76 -14.98 -11.91 -2.48
CA ASN A 76 -13.90 -12.48 -1.66
C ASN A 76 -12.52 -12.02 -2.12
N THR A 77 -12.28 -11.95 -3.42
CA THR A 77 -11.01 -11.48 -3.97
C THR A 77 -10.72 -10.03 -3.53
N HIS A 78 -11.72 -9.16 -3.56
CA HIS A 78 -11.54 -7.78 -3.10
C HIS A 78 -11.29 -7.67 -1.59
N PHE A 79 -11.93 -8.53 -0.78
CA PHE A 79 -11.67 -8.61 0.66
C PHE A 79 -10.25 -9.14 0.95
N ALA A 80 -9.80 -10.16 0.22
CA ALA A 80 -8.47 -10.72 0.35
C ALA A 80 -7.40 -9.67 0.05
N GLU A 81 -7.55 -8.91 -1.05
CA GLU A 81 -6.59 -7.87 -1.42
C GLU A 81 -6.50 -6.75 -0.37
N LYS A 82 -7.64 -6.31 0.18
CA LYS A 82 -7.65 -5.36 1.31
C LYS A 82 -6.93 -5.91 2.54
N THR A 83 -7.11 -7.20 2.81
CA THR A 83 -6.51 -7.86 3.98
C THR A 83 -5.01 -8.00 3.82
N ILE A 84 -4.53 -8.41 2.64
CA ILE A 84 -3.11 -8.51 2.31
C ILE A 84 -2.43 -7.15 2.50
N ARG A 85 -3.00 -6.07 1.94
CA ARG A 85 -2.45 -4.71 2.13
C ARG A 85 -2.38 -4.29 3.61
N LYS A 86 -3.31 -4.73 4.45
CA LYS A 86 -3.28 -4.44 5.90
C LYS A 86 -2.18 -5.23 6.59
N ILE A 87 -2.04 -6.52 6.24
CA ILE A 87 -0.99 -7.39 6.78
C ILE A 87 0.39 -6.79 6.47
N ASP A 88 0.62 -6.36 5.23
CA ASP A 88 1.90 -5.78 4.83
C ASP A 88 2.24 -4.52 5.63
N LYS A 89 1.27 -3.63 5.85
CA LYS A 89 1.46 -2.42 6.68
C LYS A 89 1.82 -2.77 8.13
N VAL A 90 1.02 -3.63 8.76
CA VAL A 90 1.24 -4.04 10.16
C VAL A 90 2.59 -4.75 10.31
N LYS A 91 3.00 -5.53 9.31
CA LYS A 91 4.31 -6.20 9.29
C LYS A 91 5.45 -5.18 9.30
N ILE A 92 5.39 -4.17 8.43
CA ILE A 92 6.39 -3.09 8.38
C ILE A 92 6.44 -2.36 9.73
N GLU A 93 5.29 -1.96 10.28
CA GLU A 93 5.23 -1.30 11.60
C GLU A 93 5.84 -2.15 12.72
N THR A 94 5.64 -3.47 12.68
CA THR A 94 6.21 -4.39 13.67
C THR A 94 7.73 -4.56 13.50
N GLU A 95 8.22 -4.60 12.26
CA GLU A 95 9.65 -4.68 11.95
C GLU A 95 10.39 -3.39 12.38
N ASP A 96 9.80 -2.23 12.10
CA ASP A 96 10.31 -0.93 12.54
C ASP A 96 10.40 -0.84 14.07
N LEU A 97 9.30 -1.18 14.76
CA LEU A 97 9.26 -1.16 16.23
C LEU A 97 10.27 -2.14 16.85
N ARG A 98 10.50 -3.29 16.20
CA ARG A 98 11.51 -4.26 16.63
C ARG A 98 12.93 -3.71 16.46
N ALA A 99 13.20 -2.99 15.38
CA ALA A 99 14.49 -2.36 15.15
C ALA A 99 14.77 -1.27 16.22
N ASP A 100 13.77 -0.44 16.51
CA ASP A 100 13.85 0.60 17.55
C ASP A 100 14.12 0.00 18.93
N PHE A 101 13.35 -1.02 19.31
CA PHE A 101 13.55 -1.71 20.59
C PHE A 101 14.96 -2.31 20.71
N THR A 102 15.46 -2.92 19.63
CA THR A 102 16.80 -3.54 19.63
C THR A 102 17.89 -2.50 19.80
N THR A 103 17.75 -1.36 19.13
CA THR A 103 18.67 -0.22 19.23
C THR A 103 18.65 0.37 20.63
N LEU A 104 17.46 0.71 21.14
CA LEU A 104 17.27 1.30 22.48
C LEU A 104 17.77 0.36 23.58
N LYS A 105 17.52 -0.95 23.44
CA LYS A 105 18.04 -1.96 24.36
C LYS A 105 19.56 -1.97 24.36
N SER A 106 20.20 -1.86 23.20
CA SER A 106 21.65 -1.89 23.10
C SER A 106 22.28 -0.65 23.73
N GLU A 107 21.70 0.53 23.50
CA GLU A 107 22.09 1.78 24.14
C GLU A 107 21.90 1.72 25.67
N TYR A 108 20.76 1.22 26.15
CA TYR A 108 20.50 1.01 27.57
C TYR A 108 21.53 0.08 28.21
N MET A 109 21.84 -1.05 27.55
CA MET A 109 22.84 -2.00 28.04
C MET A 109 24.23 -1.38 28.07
N GLU A 110 24.58 -0.54 27.10
CA GLU A 110 25.83 0.20 27.08
C GLU A 110 25.92 1.22 28.21
N ALA A 111 24.88 2.04 28.40
CA ALA A 111 24.78 2.99 29.50
C ALA A 111 24.78 2.31 30.88
N SER A 112 24.27 1.08 30.97
CA SER A 112 24.25 0.29 32.20
C SER A 112 25.56 -0.46 32.48
N LYS A 113 26.56 -0.41 31.59
CA LYS A 113 27.87 -1.02 31.85
C LYS A 113 28.54 -0.33 33.04
N GLN A 114 29.13 -1.12 33.93
CA GLN A 114 29.82 -0.61 35.12
C GLN A 114 30.89 0.44 34.77
N SER A 115 31.63 0.25 33.67
CA SER A 115 32.65 1.20 33.21
C SER A 115 32.08 2.53 32.71
N GLU A 116 30.93 2.50 32.02
CA GLU A 116 30.23 3.71 31.55
C GLU A 116 29.60 4.46 32.75
N VAL A 117 28.96 3.73 33.66
CA VAL A 117 28.42 4.29 34.91
C VAL A 117 29.55 4.93 35.74
N ALA A 118 30.66 4.23 35.95
CA ALA A 118 31.83 4.74 36.67
C ALA A 118 32.40 6.02 36.03
N ARG A 119 32.48 6.07 34.69
CA ARG A 119 32.92 7.27 33.96
C ARG A 119 31.95 8.44 34.17
N ASN A 120 30.64 8.18 34.14
CA ASN A 120 29.62 9.21 34.31
C ASN A 120 29.55 9.75 35.75
N VAL A 121 29.87 8.95 36.76
CA VAL A 121 29.89 9.36 38.18
C VAL A 121 31.27 9.82 38.68
N ALA A 122 32.32 9.70 37.89
CA ALA A 122 33.66 10.22 38.19
C ALA A 122 33.68 11.71 38.61
N PRO A 123 32.95 12.64 37.96
CA PRO A 123 32.90 14.04 38.42
C PRO A 123 32.20 14.22 39.78
N LEU A 124 31.42 13.24 40.24
CA LEU A 124 30.81 13.23 41.57
C LEU A 124 31.73 12.64 42.64
N GLY A 125 32.94 12.18 42.27
CA GLY A 125 33.93 11.62 43.18
C GLY A 125 33.61 10.20 43.67
N LEU A 126 32.64 9.52 43.04
CA LEU A 126 32.26 8.15 43.39
C LEU A 126 33.22 7.14 42.74
N VAL A 127 33.58 6.10 43.49
CA VAL A 127 34.58 5.10 43.09
C VAL A 127 33.94 3.72 43.03
N GLU A 128 34.34 2.90 42.07
CA GLU A 128 33.84 1.53 41.92
C GLU A 128 34.24 0.66 43.12
N SER A 129 33.28 -0.11 43.65
CA SER A 129 33.51 -1.01 44.77
C SER A 129 34.15 -2.31 44.29
N SER A 130 35.48 -2.40 44.36
CA SER A 130 36.21 -3.61 43.95
C SER A 130 36.18 -4.74 44.99
N SER A 131 35.80 -4.45 46.23
CA SER A 131 35.66 -5.43 47.31
C SER A 131 34.19 -5.64 47.67
N PRO A 132 33.76 -6.88 47.98
CA PRO A 132 32.41 -7.14 48.45
C PRO A 132 32.16 -6.41 49.79
N PRO A 133 30.92 -5.95 50.05
CA PRO A 133 30.57 -5.26 51.29
C PRO A 133 30.64 -6.21 52.48
N PHE A 134 31.05 -5.67 53.64
CA PHE A 134 31.07 -6.44 54.88
C PHE A 134 29.65 -6.74 55.35
N GLN A 135 29.32 -8.02 55.46
CA GLN A 135 28.05 -8.46 56.03
C GLN A 135 28.20 -8.45 57.56
N VAL A 136 27.51 -7.51 58.23
CA VAL A 136 27.48 -7.45 59.69
C VAL A 136 26.48 -8.51 60.17
N ILE A 137 27.00 -9.61 60.72
CA ILE A 137 26.18 -10.65 61.37
C ILE A 137 26.12 -10.29 62.84
N VAL A 138 24.93 -9.93 63.34
CA VAL A 138 24.71 -9.68 64.77
C VAL A 138 24.42 -11.03 65.45
N PRO A 139 25.29 -11.52 66.36
CA PRO A 139 25.00 -12.73 67.13
C PRO A 139 23.83 -12.47 68.09
N ALA A 140 22.96 -13.47 68.26
CA ALA A 140 21.66 -13.32 68.91
C ALA A 140 21.68 -13.34 70.47
N ASP A 141 22.84 -13.39 71.13
CA ASP A 141 22.93 -13.70 72.56
C ASP A 141 23.83 -12.76 73.39
N GLU A 142 23.65 -11.44 73.26
CA GLU A 142 24.06 -10.51 74.32
C GLU A 142 22.94 -9.50 74.61
N TYR A 143 21.97 -9.93 75.42
CA TYR A 143 21.09 -9.08 76.22
C TYR A 143 21.15 -9.55 77.68
#